data_AF-A0AAN7ZM45-F1
#
_entry.id   AF-A0AAN7ZM45-F1
#
_cell.length_a   1.000
_cell.length_b   1.000
_cell.length_c   1.000
_cell.angle_alpha   90.00
_cell.angle_beta   90.00
_cell.angle_gamma   90.00
#
_symmetry.space_group_name_H-M   'P 1'
#
loop_
_entity.id
_entity.type
_entity.pdbx_description
1 polymer ?
#
loop_
_entity_poly.entity_id
_entity_poly.type
_entity_poly.pdbx_seq_one_letter_code
_entity_poly.pdbx_strand_id
1 'polypeptide(L)'
;MDVIQEPPIKRKRGVVNPSKYQRNRIKSSRSQGKEDVNYKGHVVHAKAIGNSCNCPLKCFEEVNEENRNNVFKTFYEITTKNEQDLYLQGQIEVCSVRRRTTNAQEGEKRARSYYHFVKINGKNVKVCLKAFLSIHAVSKQRVQRIKLLLCNNETPEDKRGKNVKSNLVGEQYIEEIREYISCFPIKTSHYSNKDYKYLDARLNVKIMYSLSKEKYPNSPVKYSYYIKIFKQNFELHFGRPQVDICNTCEDLSLKIKNPKLNAEAKRVAVAEKIVHERRAKKFYSTLKTTTEECQQREDLAAFCFDFMQNLQLPEFPTQDKFYLSQLTVSLFCITDLKTQKS
;
A
#
# COMPACT_ATOMS: atom_id res chain seq x y z
N MET A 1 28.87 -21.52 25.78
CA MET A 1 28.06 -21.45 24.54
C MET A 1 27.24 -20.19 24.62
N ASP A 2 27.80 -19.09 24.13
CA ASP A 2 27.18 -17.78 24.22
C ASP A 2 26.04 -17.67 23.21
N VAL A 3 24.85 -17.35 23.71
CA VAL A 3 23.66 -17.11 22.90
C VAL A 3 23.86 -15.78 22.20
N ILE A 4 24.24 -15.84 20.92
CA ILE A 4 24.30 -14.68 20.03
C ILE A 4 22.87 -14.13 19.89
N GLN A 5 22.56 -13.06 20.60
CA GLN A 5 21.35 -12.28 20.35
C GLN A 5 21.54 -11.51 19.04
N GLU A 6 20.80 -11.92 18.00
CA GLU A 6 20.79 -11.20 16.73
C GLU A 6 20.35 -9.74 16.94
N PRO A 7 21.03 -8.77 16.31
CA PRO A 7 20.71 -7.36 16.46
C PRO A 7 19.30 -7.06 15.91
N PRO A 8 18.55 -6.11 16.51
CA PRO A 8 17.20 -5.80 16.08
C PRO A 8 17.19 -5.31 14.64
N ILE A 9 16.49 -6.06 13.76
CA ILE A 9 16.32 -5.73 12.34
C ILE A 9 15.79 -4.29 12.21
N LYS A 10 16.64 -3.38 11.72
CA LYS A 10 16.27 -1.99 11.45
C LYS A 10 15.07 -1.98 10.49
N ARG A 11 13.98 -1.29 10.87
CA ARG A 11 12.78 -1.14 10.02
C ARG A 11 13.18 -0.55 8.65
N LYS A 12 13.05 -1.31 7.56
CA LYS A 12 13.10 -0.77 6.20
C LYS A 12 11.96 0.25 6.04
N ARG A 13 12.29 1.51 5.68
CA ARG A 13 11.29 2.55 5.42
C ARG A 13 10.32 2.05 4.33
N GLY A 14 9.02 2.08 4.60
CA GLY A 14 7.97 1.72 3.65
C GLY A 14 7.40 0.30 3.78
N VAL A 15 8.01 -0.61 4.54
CA VAL A 15 7.46 -1.96 4.75
C VAL A 15 6.41 -1.94 5.86
N VAL A 16 5.17 -2.23 5.50
CA VAL A 16 4.02 -2.31 6.41
C VAL A 16 3.80 -3.77 6.77
N ASN A 17 3.71 -4.10 8.07
CA ASN A 17 3.40 -5.45 8.55
C ASN A 17 2.08 -5.46 9.32
N PRO A 18 0.91 -5.45 8.64
CA PRO A 18 -0.38 -5.31 9.31
C PRO A 18 -0.69 -6.43 10.32
N SER A 19 -0.17 -7.64 10.11
CA SER A 19 -0.35 -8.78 11.03
C SER A 19 0.23 -8.52 12.41
N LYS A 20 1.33 -7.74 12.50
CA LYS A 20 1.97 -7.36 13.76
C LYS A 20 1.22 -6.27 14.52
N TYR A 21 0.23 -5.63 13.90
CA TYR A 21 -0.56 -4.61 14.59
C TYR A 21 -1.38 -5.27 15.69
N GLN A 22 -1.25 -4.74 16.92
CA GLN A 22 -1.97 -5.23 18.09
C GLN A 22 -3.47 -5.44 17.81
N ARG A 23 -4.10 -4.53 17.05
CA ARG A 23 -5.51 -4.67 16.64
C ARG A 23 -5.79 -5.90 15.78
N ASN A 24 -4.92 -6.20 14.83
CA ASN A 24 -5.10 -7.32 13.91
C ASN A 24 -4.76 -8.64 14.60
N ARG A 25 -3.72 -8.66 15.45
CA ARG A 25 -3.42 -9.78 16.32
C ARG A 25 -4.61 -10.13 17.22
N ILE A 26 -5.15 -9.16 17.97
CA ILE A 26 -6.33 -9.36 18.84
C ILE A 26 -7.56 -9.83 18.04
N LYS A 27 -7.79 -9.28 16.85
CA LYS A 27 -8.89 -9.73 15.99
C LYS A 27 -8.72 -11.19 15.58
N SER A 28 -7.51 -11.58 15.16
CA SER A 28 -7.17 -12.94 14.73
C SER A 28 -7.27 -13.94 15.88
N SER A 29 -6.65 -13.66 17.03
CA SER A 29 -6.72 -14.53 18.21
C SER A 29 -8.16 -14.75 18.68
N ARG A 30 -9.00 -13.71 18.66
CA ARG A 30 -10.44 -13.83 18.99
C ARG A 30 -11.22 -14.70 18.01
N SER A 31 -10.93 -14.62 16.71
CA SER A 31 -11.56 -15.49 15.72
C SER A 31 -11.11 -16.93 15.90
N GLN A 32 -9.82 -17.16 16.17
CA GLN A 32 -9.24 -18.50 16.37
C GLN A 32 -9.50 -19.08 17.77
N GLY A 33 -10.12 -18.32 18.68
CA GLY A 33 -10.37 -18.77 20.05
C GLY A 33 -9.11 -18.99 20.89
N LYS A 34 -7.99 -18.37 20.52
CA LYS A 34 -6.72 -18.50 21.24
C LYS A 34 -6.63 -17.51 22.40
N GLU A 35 -5.80 -17.85 23.38
CA GLU A 35 -5.44 -16.93 24.44
C GLU A 35 -4.72 -15.69 23.87
N ASP A 36 -5.06 -14.51 24.38
CA ASP A 36 -4.40 -13.26 24.00
C ASP A 36 -4.55 -12.20 25.09
N VAL A 37 -3.73 -11.15 25.01
CA VAL A 37 -3.79 -9.99 25.89
C VAL A 37 -4.63 -8.90 25.23
N ASN A 38 -5.68 -8.44 25.92
CA ASN A 38 -6.56 -7.40 25.41
C ASN A 38 -5.88 -6.00 25.44
N TYR A 39 -6.56 -4.98 24.91
CA TYR A 39 -6.03 -3.60 24.91
C TYR A 39 -5.78 -2.99 26.31
N LYS A 40 -6.42 -3.54 27.35
CA LYS A 40 -6.23 -3.12 28.74
C LYS A 40 -5.10 -3.90 29.46
N GLY A 41 -4.44 -4.82 28.76
CA GLY A 41 -3.38 -5.65 29.35
C GLY A 41 -3.88 -6.90 30.08
N HIS A 42 -5.19 -7.19 30.09
CA HIS A 42 -5.69 -8.39 30.74
C HIS A 42 -5.65 -9.60 29.80
N VAL A 43 -5.25 -10.75 30.35
CA VAL A 43 -5.28 -12.04 29.65
C VAL A 43 -6.72 -12.46 29.40
N VAL A 44 -7.01 -12.84 28.16
CA VAL A 44 -8.26 -13.45 27.74
C VAL A 44 -7.93 -14.89 27.37
N HIS A 45 -8.34 -15.83 28.21
CA HIS A 45 -8.07 -17.25 28.01
C HIS A 45 -8.64 -17.79 26.70
N ALA A 46 -8.03 -18.90 26.25
CA ALA A 46 -8.51 -19.65 25.11
C ALA A 46 -9.97 -20.07 25.28
N LYS A 47 -10.69 -20.14 24.17
CA LYS A 47 -12.07 -20.60 24.13
C LYS A 47 -12.09 -22.10 24.40
N ALA A 48 -13.09 -22.51 25.17
CA ALA A 48 -13.38 -23.90 25.47
C ALA A 48 -14.89 -24.12 25.43
N ILE A 49 -15.30 -25.37 25.19
CA ILE A 49 -16.69 -25.77 25.24
C ILE A 49 -17.24 -25.49 26.64
N GLY A 50 -18.40 -24.83 26.69
CA GLY A 50 -19.05 -24.47 27.95
C GLY A 50 -19.75 -25.64 28.65
N ASN A 51 -20.36 -25.33 29.80
CA ASN A 51 -21.07 -26.31 30.63
C ASN A 51 -22.25 -26.97 29.90
N SER A 52 -22.58 -28.18 30.36
CA SER A 52 -23.75 -28.92 29.87
C SER A 52 -25.07 -28.20 30.13
N CYS A 53 -26.10 -28.57 29.37
CA CYS A 53 -27.46 -28.06 29.58
C CYS A 53 -28.40 -29.15 30.08
N ASN A 54 -29.26 -28.79 31.05
CA ASN A 54 -30.28 -29.69 31.60
C ASN A 54 -31.62 -29.52 30.88
N CYS A 55 -31.61 -29.48 29.55
CA CYS A 55 -32.83 -29.24 28.77
C CYS A 55 -33.56 -30.55 28.40
N PRO A 56 -34.88 -30.51 28.12
CA PRO A 56 -35.64 -31.69 27.72
C PRO A 56 -35.16 -32.37 26.44
N LEU A 57 -34.45 -31.62 25.57
CA LEU A 57 -33.85 -32.14 24.34
C LEU A 57 -32.56 -32.95 24.59
N LYS A 58 -32.11 -33.07 25.85
CA LYS A 58 -30.91 -33.84 26.24
C LYS A 58 -29.70 -33.58 25.34
N CYS A 59 -29.47 -32.31 24.97
CA CYS A 59 -28.56 -31.97 23.88
C CYS A 59 -27.11 -32.47 24.06
N PHE A 60 -26.63 -32.65 25.29
CA PHE A 60 -25.27 -33.15 25.56
C PHE A 60 -25.18 -34.68 25.57
N GLU A 61 -26.32 -35.39 25.65
CA GLU A 61 -26.42 -36.83 25.39
C GLU A 61 -26.48 -37.05 23.87
N GLU A 62 -27.33 -36.30 23.17
CA GLU A 62 -27.51 -36.39 21.71
C GLU A 62 -26.26 -35.94 20.93
N VAL A 63 -25.60 -34.87 21.37
CA VAL A 63 -24.31 -34.42 20.82
C VAL A 63 -23.21 -34.89 21.76
N ASN A 64 -22.70 -36.09 21.50
CA ASN A 64 -21.61 -36.69 22.28
C ASN A 64 -20.34 -35.80 22.28
N GLU A 65 -19.41 -36.11 23.17
CA GLU A 65 -18.21 -35.29 23.37
C GLU A 65 -17.34 -35.16 22.13
N GLU A 66 -17.14 -36.25 21.39
CA GLU A 66 -16.38 -36.25 20.13
C GLU A 66 -16.98 -35.30 19.09
N ASN A 67 -18.30 -35.36 18.88
CA ASN A 67 -18.99 -34.47 17.96
C ASN A 67 -18.93 -33.01 18.41
N ARG A 68 -19.03 -32.75 19.73
CA ARG A 68 -18.86 -31.40 20.28
C ARG A 68 -17.46 -30.85 20.01
N ASN A 69 -16.43 -31.67 20.21
CA ASN A 69 -15.04 -31.30 19.94
C ASN A 69 -14.78 -31.04 18.45
N ASN A 70 -15.35 -31.88 17.57
CA ASN A 70 -15.26 -31.70 16.13
C ASN A 70 -15.93 -30.38 15.69
N VAL A 71 -17.16 -30.12 16.13
CA VAL A 71 -17.88 -28.87 15.83
C VAL A 71 -17.10 -27.65 16.33
N PHE A 72 -16.59 -27.71 17.56
CA PHE A 72 -15.78 -26.64 18.14
C PHE A 72 -14.52 -26.38 17.30
N LYS A 73 -13.78 -27.44 16.94
CA LYS A 73 -12.56 -27.35 16.13
C LYS A 73 -12.85 -26.75 14.76
N THR A 74 -13.82 -27.32 14.01
CA THR A 74 -14.20 -26.82 12.68
C THR A 74 -14.63 -25.36 12.73
N PHE A 75 -15.35 -24.93 13.77
CA PHE A 75 -15.78 -23.53 13.91
C PHE A 75 -14.61 -22.56 14.13
N TYR A 76 -13.59 -22.96 14.90
CA TYR A 76 -12.42 -22.14 15.20
C TYR A 76 -11.28 -22.24 14.17
N GLU A 77 -11.34 -23.22 13.26
CA GLU A 77 -10.53 -23.25 12.03
C GLU A 77 -10.93 -22.12 11.05
N ILE A 78 -12.20 -21.68 11.08
CA ILE A 78 -12.67 -20.53 10.30
C ILE A 78 -11.98 -19.25 10.80
N THR A 79 -11.12 -18.69 9.96
CA THR A 79 -10.23 -17.60 10.38
C THR A 79 -10.92 -16.24 10.46
N THR A 80 -11.96 -16.00 9.67
CA THR A 80 -12.63 -14.71 9.62
C THR A 80 -13.92 -14.69 10.44
N LYS A 81 -14.18 -13.54 11.09
CA LYS A 81 -15.41 -13.34 11.87
C LYS A 81 -16.67 -13.41 11.00
N ASN A 82 -16.60 -12.93 9.76
CA ASN A 82 -17.73 -12.93 8.85
C ASN A 82 -18.16 -14.35 8.51
N GLU A 83 -17.21 -15.21 8.10
CA GLU A 83 -17.48 -16.62 7.80
C GLU A 83 -17.99 -17.36 9.03
N GLN A 84 -17.44 -17.11 10.23
CA GLN A 84 -17.96 -17.69 11.46
C GLN A 84 -19.40 -17.26 11.75
N ASP A 85 -19.71 -15.96 11.58
CA ASP A 85 -21.05 -15.46 11.83
C ASP A 85 -22.05 -15.99 10.78
N LEU A 86 -21.61 -16.16 9.53
CA LEU A 86 -22.38 -16.79 8.45
C LEU A 86 -22.64 -18.27 8.72
N TYR A 87 -21.62 -19.00 9.19
CA TYR A 87 -21.75 -20.39 9.65
C TYR A 87 -22.82 -20.53 10.75
N LEU A 88 -22.75 -19.68 11.78
CA LEU A 88 -23.74 -19.66 12.86
C LEU A 88 -25.13 -19.27 12.36
N GLN A 89 -25.22 -18.34 11.40
CA GLN A 89 -26.49 -17.92 10.80
C GLN A 89 -27.17 -19.08 10.06
N GLY A 90 -26.42 -19.88 9.30
CA GLY A 90 -26.94 -21.06 8.60
C GLY A 90 -27.42 -22.19 9.53
N GLN A 91 -27.09 -22.13 10.81
CA GLN A 91 -27.53 -23.07 11.84
C GLN A 91 -28.73 -22.56 12.66
N ILE A 92 -29.29 -21.41 12.28
CA ILE A 92 -30.44 -20.80 12.94
C ILE A 92 -31.58 -20.72 11.94
N GLU A 93 -32.74 -21.22 12.35
CA GLU A 93 -33.96 -21.14 11.56
C GLU A 93 -34.98 -20.25 12.27
N VAL A 94 -35.63 -19.36 11.51
CA VAL A 94 -36.71 -18.51 12.01
C VAL A 94 -38.02 -19.27 11.86
N CYS A 95 -38.79 -19.37 12.94
CA CYS A 95 -40.10 -20.03 12.93
C CYS A 95 -41.20 -19.07 13.38
N SER A 96 -42.38 -19.22 12.79
CA SER A 96 -43.59 -18.54 13.27
C SER A 96 -43.96 -19.05 14.66
N VAL A 97 -44.50 -18.15 15.48
CA VAL A 97 -44.88 -18.46 16.87
C VAL A 97 -46.14 -19.34 16.86
N ARG A 98 -45.99 -20.61 17.24
CA ARG A 98 -47.08 -21.62 17.18
C ARG A 98 -48.16 -21.49 18.27
N ARG A 99 -47.88 -20.82 19.39
CA ARG A 99 -48.85 -20.56 20.48
C ARG A 99 -48.66 -19.15 21.02
N ARG A 100 -49.75 -18.38 21.08
CA ARG A 100 -49.81 -17.07 21.73
C ARG A 100 -50.44 -17.26 23.11
N THR A 101 -49.78 -16.83 24.17
CA THR A 101 -50.41 -16.70 25.49
C THR A 101 -51.32 -15.48 25.47
N THR A 102 -52.59 -15.66 25.84
CA THR A 102 -53.64 -14.62 25.82
C THR A 102 -53.34 -13.41 26.72
N ASN A 103 -52.43 -13.55 27.69
CA ASN A 103 -52.16 -12.55 28.73
C ASN A 103 -50.89 -11.68 28.50
N ALA A 104 -50.24 -11.76 27.34
CA ALA A 104 -49.05 -10.92 27.07
C ALA A 104 -49.46 -9.52 26.56
N GLN A 105 -49.04 -8.46 27.27
CA GLN A 105 -49.20 -7.07 26.83
C GLN A 105 -48.60 -6.88 25.42
N GLU A 106 -49.17 -5.95 24.62
CA GLU A 106 -48.80 -5.77 23.20
C GLU A 106 -47.30 -5.57 22.93
N GLY A 107 -46.54 -5.03 23.89
CA GLY A 107 -45.09 -4.84 23.79
C GLY A 107 -44.20 -6.03 24.20
N GLU A 108 -44.73 -7.05 24.90
CA GLU A 108 -43.94 -8.19 25.41
C GLU A 108 -43.98 -9.43 24.49
N LYS A 109 -44.74 -9.33 23.39
CA LYS A 109 -44.94 -10.42 22.43
C LYS A 109 -43.64 -10.66 21.65
N ARG A 110 -42.97 -11.80 21.89
CA ARG A 110 -41.91 -12.28 20.97
C ARG A 110 -42.55 -12.52 19.62
N ALA A 111 -42.27 -11.67 18.63
CA ALA A 111 -42.84 -11.80 17.29
C ALA A 111 -42.41 -13.10 16.57
N ARG A 112 -41.27 -13.69 16.97
CA ARG A 112 -40.62 -14.79 16.26
C ARG A 112 -39.95 -15.78 17.23
N SER A 113 -39.99 -17.06 16.88
CA SER A 113 -39.25 -18.13 17.53
C SER A 113 -38.05 -18.54 16.69
N TYR A 114 -37.04 -19.16 17.32
CA TYR A 114 -35.84 -19.60 16.61
C TYR A 114 -35.48 -21.01 17.00
N TYR A 115 -35.15 -21.85 16.02
CA TYR A 115 -34.51 -23.14 16.25
C TYR A 115 -33.01 -23.03 15.99
N HIS A 116 -32.25 -23.84 16.73
CA HIS A 116 -30.80 -23.87 16.68
C HIS A 116 -30.39 -25.29 16.37
N PHE A 117 -29.44 -25.42 15.45
CA PHE A 117 -28.97 -26.71 14.98
C PHE A 117 -27.46 -26.80 15.13
N VAL A 118 -26.96 -28.03 15.28
CA VAL A 118 -25.54 -28.36 15.20
C VAL A 118 -25.40 -29.35 14.06
N LYS A 119 -24.46 -29.11 13.14
CA LYS A 119 -24.25 -29.98 12.00
C LYS A 119 -23.28 -31.10 12.37
N ILE A 120 -23.76 -32.33 12.35
CA ILE A 120 -22.99 -33.55 12.66
C ILE A 120 -23.11 -34.49 11.48
N ASN A 121 -21.99 -34.87 10.86
CA ASN A 121 -21.96 -35.80 9.72
C ASN A 121 -22.97 -35.43 8.60
N GLY A 122 -23.09 -34.14 8.30
CA GLY A 122 -24.03 -33.62 7.29
C GLY A 122 -25.47 -33.42 7.76
N LYS A 123 -25.86 -33.94 8.94
CA LYS A 123 -27.21 -33.83 9.50
C LYS A 123 -27.31 -32.67 10.50
N ASN A 124 -28.47 -32.01 10.51
CA ASN A 124 -28.76 -30.94 11.47
C ASN A 124 -29.44 -31.52 12.71
N VAL A 125 -28.74 -31.52 13.85
CA VAL A 125 -29.30 -31.93 15.15
C VAL A 125 -29.83 -30.71 15.89
N LYS A 126 -31.10 -30.73 16.25
CA LYS A 126 -31.75 -29.61 16.95
C LYS A 126 -31.27 -29.54 18.40
N VAL A 127 -30.82 -28.36 18.83
CA VAL A 127 -30.33 -28.12 20.19
C VAL A 127 -30.99 -26.91 20.84
N CYS A 128 -30.93 -26.83 22.17
CA CYS A 128 -31.34 -25.63 22.89
C CYS A 128 -30.29 -24.50 22.75
N LEU A 129 -30.69 -23.25 23.03
CA LEU A 129 -29.76 -22.11 22.98
C LEU A 129 -28.57 -22.27 23.93
N LYS A 130 -28.76 -22.83 25.12
CA LYS A 130 -27.64 -23.04 26.06
C LYS A 130 -26.59 -23.99 25.51
N ALA A 131 -27.02 -25.09 24.90
CA ALA A 131 -26.12 -26.02 24.20
C ALA A 131 -25.44 -25.36 23.01
N PHE A 132 -26.21 -24.65 22.16
CA PHE A 132 -25.65 -23.96 21.00
C PHE A 132 -24.54 -22.96 21.37
N LEU A 133 -24.76 -22.16 22.44
CA LEU A 133 -23.77 -21.21 22.95
C LEU A 133 -22.53 -21.91 23.53
N SER A 134 -22.75 -23.01 24.25
CA SER A 134 -21.66 -23.75 24.92
C SER A 134 -20.79 -24.51 23.94
N ILE A 135 -21.39 -25.22 22.97
CA ILE A 135 -20.68 -25.99 21.95
C ILE A 135 -19.82 -25.08 21.06
N HIS A 136 -20.34 -23.91 20.66
CA HIS A 136 -19.59 -22.95 19.83
C HIS A 136 -18.76 -21.93 20.65
N ALA A 137 -18.82 -21.98 21.98
CA ALA A 137 -18.18 -21.03 22.90
C ALA A 137 -18.41 -19.53 22.56
N VAL A 138 -19.60 -19.20 22.07
CA VAL A 138 -20.01 -17.84 21.68
C VAL A 138 -20.93 -17.19 22.71
N SER A 139 -20.91 -15.85 22.76
CA SER A 139 -21.78 -15.11 23.67
C SER A 139 -23.21 -15.04 23.16
N LYS A 140 -24.17 -14.94 24.10
CA LYS A 140 -25.60 -14.77 23.79
C LYS A 140 -25.85 -13.54 22.89
N GLN A 141 -25.14 -12.43 23.14
CA GLN A 141 -25.28 -11.20 22.35
C GLN A 141 -24.87 -11.40 20.89
N ARG A 142 -23.83 -12.21 20.62
CA ARG A 142 -23.40 -12.53 19.25
C ARG A 142 -24.52 -13.22 18.48
N VAL A 143 -25.16 -14.21 19.11
CA VAL A 143 -26.28 -14.96 18.52
C VAL A 143 -27.54 -14.09 18.38
N GLN A 144 -27.84 -13.23 19.35
CA GLN A 144 -28.96 -12.27 19.24
C GLN A 144 -28.81 -11.33 18.06
N ARG A 145 -27.60 -10.79 17.82
CA ARG A 145 -27.33 -9.97 16.64
C ARG A 145 -27.55 -10.76 15.35
N ILE A 146 -27.06 -12.00 15.28
CA ILE A 146 -27.24 -12.85 14.09
C ILE A 146 -28.72 -13.13 13.81
N LYS A 147 -29.51 -13.38 14.87
CA LYS A 147 -30.97 -13.53 14.77
C LYS A 147 -31.66 -12.30 14.18
N LEU A 148 -31.26 -11.10 14.61
CA LEU A 148 -31.77 -9.85 14.08
C LEU A 148 -31.45 -9.69 12.59
N LEU A 149 -30.21 -9.97 12.19
CA LEU A 149 -29.78 -9.89 10.79
C LEU A 149 -30.53 -10.90 9.92
N LEU A 150 -30.65 -12.15 10.37
CA LEU A 150 -31.44 -13.17 9.68
C LEU A 150 -32.90 -12.75 9.50
N CYS A 151 -33.48 -12.09 10.51
CA CYS A 151 -34.84 -11.55 10.45
C CYS A 151 -35.04 -10.43 9.43
N ASN A 152 -33.98 -9.73 9.07
CA ASN A 152 -33.96 -8.68 8.06
C ASN A 152 -33.47 -9.18 6.70
N ASN A 153 -33.20 -10.49 6.55
CA ASN A 153 -32.54 -11.07 5.37
C ASN A 153 -31.16 -10.46 5.07
N GLU A 154 -30.43 -10.05 6.11
CA GLU A 154 -29.08 -9.47 6.01
C GLU A 154 -27.99 -10.51 6.28
N THR A 155 -26.87 -10.40 5.58
CA THR A 155 -25.67 -11.22 5.82
C THR A 155 -24.79 -10.60 6.92
N PRO A 156 -24.21 -11.40 7.83
CA PRO A 156 -23.36 -10.89 8.88
C PRO A 156 -22.07 -10.25 8.38
N GLU A 157 -21.90 -8.97 8.72
CA GLU A 157 -20.66 -8.23 8.47
C GLU A 157 -19.99 -7.78 9.77
N ASP A 158 -18.67 -7.94 9.86
CA ASP A 158 -17.83 -7.44 10.94
C ASP A 158 -17.56 -5.94 10.80
N LYS A 159 -18.42 -5.14 11.44
CA LYS A 159 -18.29 -3.68 11.50
C LYS A 159 -17.25 -3.18 12.53
N ARG A 160 -16.47 -4.05 13.18
CA ARG A 160 -15.53 -3.65 14.25
C ARG A 160 -14.45 -2.67 13.78
N GLY A 161 -14.58 -1.44 14.27
CA GLY A 161 -13.70 -0.30 13.98
C GLY A 161 -13.73 0.12 12.51
N LYS A 162 -14.90 -0.05 11.88
CA LYS A 162 -15.29 0.61 10.63
C LYS A 162 -16.13 1.88 10.88
N ASN A 163 -16.32 2.27 12.15
CA ASN A 163 -17.02 3.51 12.46
C ASN A 163 -16.30 4.69 11.81
N VAL A 164 -17.08 5.54 11.14
CA VAL A 164 -16.61 6.81 10.60
C VAL A 164 -16.05 7.62 11.77
N LYS A 165 -14.80 8.08 11.63
CA LYS A 165 -14.18 8.93 12.64
C LYS A 165 -14.81 10.31 12.55
N SER A 166 -15.15 10.90 13.70
CA SER A 166 -15.64 12.30 13.75
C SER A 166 -14.67 13.30 13.12
N ASN A 167 -13.37 13.01 13.17
CA ASN A 167 -12.31 13.85 12.62
C ASN A 167 -11.94 13.46 11.17
N LEU A 168 -12.83 12.78 10.44
CA LEU A 168 -12.61 12.49 9.04
C LEU A 168 -12.65 13.82 8.28
N VAL A 169 -11.58 14.13 7.56
CA VAL A 169 -11.54 15.26 6.64
C VAL A 169 -12.59 15.01 5.57
N GLY A 170 -13.51 15.96 5.39
CA GLY A 170 -14.55 15.87 4.35
C GLY A 170 -13.94 15.70 2.96
N GLU A 171 -14.63 14.95 2.10
CA GLU A 171 -14.14 14.62 0.74
C GLU A 171 -13.81 15.89 -0.07
N GLN A 172 -14.59 16.97 0.13
CA GLN A 172 -14.35 18.27 -0.49
C GLN A 172 -12.90 18.74 -0.30
N TYR A 173 -12.37 18.71 0.92
CA TYR A 173 -11.00 19.18 1.18
C TYR A 173 -9.93 18.26 0.59
N ILE A 174 -10.26 16.99 0.35
CA ILE A 174 -9.35 16.05 -0.31
C ILE A 174 -9.23 16.44 -1.77
N GLU A 175 -10.35 16.75 -2.42
CA GLU A 175 -10.38 17.15 -3.82
C GLU A 175 -9.71 18.51 -4.03
N GLU A 176 -10.00 19.49 -3.17
CA GLU A 176 -9.30 20.80 -3.18
C GLU A 176 -7.77 20.65 -3.13
N ILE A 177 -7.26 19.72 -2.31
CA ILE A 177 -5.82 19.44 -2.23
C ILE A 177 -5.30 18.78 -3.50
N ARG A 178 -6.05 17.84 -4.10
CA ARG A 178 -5.66 17.16 -5.33
C ARG A 178 -5.56 18.14 -6.50
N GLU A 179 -6.58 18.98 -6.65
CA GLU A 179 -6.59 20.05 -7.64
C GLU A 179 -5.42 21.00 -7.42
N TYR A 180 -5.19 21.42 -6.17
CA TYR A 180 -4.08 22.31 -5.84
C TYR A 180 -2.71 21.73 -6.18
N ILE A 181 -2.44 20.46 -5.84
CA ILE A 181 -1.18 19.78 -6.18
C ILE A 181 -1.02 19.68 -7.71
N SER A 182 -2.11 19.49 -8.45
CA SER A 182 -2.09 19.36 -9.91
C SER A 182 -1.81 20.69 -10.62
N CYS A 183 -1.96 21.83 -9.94
CA CYS A 183 -1.58 23.14 -10.48
C CYS A 183 -0.05 23.38 -10.53
N PHE A 184 0.76 22.57 -9.86
CA PHE A 184 2.21 22.75 -9.90
C PHE A 184 2.79 22.33 -11.25
N PRO A 185 3.71 23.12 -11.84
CA PRO A 185 4.34 22.76 -13.10
C PRO A 185 5.23 21.52 -12.93
N ILE A 186 5.07 20.56 -13.84
CA ILE A 186 5.80 19.29 -13.82
C ILE A 186 6.76 19.25 -15.01
N LYS A 187 7.97 18.77 -14.77
CA LYS A 187 8.96 18.44 -15.80
C LYS A 187 9.07 16.92 -15.93
N THR A 188 9.12 16.40 -17.15
CA THR A 188 9.33 14.98 -17.41
C THR A 188 10.79 14.67 -17.71
N SER A 189 11.26 13.46 -17.38
CA SER A 189 12.57 12.99 -17.83
C SER A 189 12.55 12.67 -19.33
N HIS A 190 13.39 13.33 -20.12
CA HIS A 190 13.52 13.05 -21.56
C HIS A 190 14.46 11.90 -21.91
N TYR A 191 15.37 11.55 -20.99
CA TYR A 191 16.49 10.61 -21.26
C TYR A 191 16.42 9.31 -20.45
N SER A 192 15.36 9.11 -19.67
CA SER A 192 15.15 7.88 -18.90
C SER A 192 14.18 6.97 -19.65
N ASN A 193 14.44 5.66 -19.67
CA ASN A 193 13.50 4.66 -20.20
C ASN A 193 12.17 4.58 -19.40
N LYS A 194 12.08 5.31 -18.28
CA LYS A 194 10.87 5.51 -17.47
C LYS A 194 10.49 6.98 -17.43
N ASP A 195 9.20 7.26 -17.58
CA ASP A 195 8.62 8.59 -17.48
C ASP A 195 8.48 9.04 -16.02
N TYR A 196 9.54 9.63 -15.49
CA TYR A 196 9.50 10.27 -14.18
C TYR A 196 8.99 11.71 -14.29
N LYS A 197 8.11 12.09 -13.37
CA LYS A 197 7.55 13.44 -13.22
C LYS A 197 8.21 14.15 -12.05
N TYR A 198 8.78 15.32 -12.31
CA TYR A 198 9.54 16.11 -11.35
C TYR A 198 8.90 17.47 -11.12
N LEU A 199 8.75 17.83 -9.85
CA LEU A 199 8.50 19.18 -9.36
C LEU A 199 9.82 19.96 -9.27
N ASP A 200 9.72 21.29 -9.20
CA ASP A 200 10.87 22.19 -9.03
C ASP A 200 11.72 21.78 -7.81
N ALA A 201 13.04 21.83 -7.94
CA ALA A 201 14.00 21.44 -6.89
C ALA A 201 13.89 22.30 -5.62
N ARG A 202 13.37 23.53 -5.74
CA ARG A 202 13.14 24.46 -4.63
C ARG A 202 11.87 24.12 -3.85
N LEU A 203 11.00 23.27 -4.39
CA LEU A 203 9.80 22.81 -3.71
C LEU A 203 10.10 21.59 -2.84
N ASN A 204 9.29 21.44 -1.81
CA ASN A 204 9.14 20.18 -1.08
C ASN A 204 7.69 20.11 -0.55
N VAL A 205 7.26 18.94 -0.10
CA VAL A 205 5.87 18.73 0.37
C VAL A 205 5.50 19.70 1.51
N LYS A 206 6.45 20.13 2.34
CA LYS A 206 6.20 21.08 3.42
C LYS A 206 5.93 22.49 2.88
N ILE A 207 6.71 22.95 1.90
CA ILE A 207 6.49 24.22 1.21
C ILE A 207 5.13 24.20 0.49
N MET A 208 4.84 23.13 -0.26
CA MET A 208 3.56 22.98 -0.95
C MET A 208 2.38 23.02 0.03
N TYR A 209 2.52 22.41 1.21
CA TYR A 209 1.52 22.48 2.26
C TYR A 209 1.35 23.91 2.81
N SER A 210 2.44 24.64 3.08
CA SER A 210 2.35 26.04 3.51
C SER A 210 1.63 26.91 2.48
N LEU A 211 1.97 26.77 1.19
CA LEU A 211 1.30 27.50 0.11
C LEU A 211 -0.17 27.09 -0.02
N SER A 212 -0.50 25.81 0.21
CA SER A 212 -1.90 25.36 0.23
C SER A 212 -2.71 25.99 1.38
N LYS A 213 -2.05 26.25 2.51
CA LYS A 213 -2.66 26.91 3.68
C LYS A 213 -2.87 28.40 3.46
N GLU A 214 -2.01 29.05 2.70
CA GLU A 214 -2.23 30.43 2.26
C GLU A 214 -3.43 30.53 1.32
N LYS A 215 -3.60 29.57 0.40
CA LYS A 215 -4.75 29.54 -0.52
C LYS A 215 -6.06 29.12 0.16
N TYR A 216 -6.00 28.16 1.08
CA TYR A 216 -7.16 27.61 1.79
C TYR A 216 -6.97 27.71 3.32
N PRO A 217 -7.06 28.93 3.90
CA PRO A 217 -6.74 29.16 5.31
C PRO A 217 -7.65 28.38 6.26
N ASN A 218 -8.92 28.21 5.89
CA ASN A 218 -9.93 27.50 6.69
C ASN A 218 -9.89 25.97 6.54
N SER A 219 -8.97 25.41 5.74
CA SER A 219 -8.88 23.97 5.56
C SER A 219 -8.50 23.28 6.88
N PRO A 220 -9.25 22.28 7.36
CA PRO A 220 -8.92 21.54 8.59
C PRO A 220 -7.74 20.57 8.38
N VAL A 221 -7.17 20.50 7.17
CA VAL A 221 -6.17 19.52 6.81
C VAL A 221 -4.82 19.81 7.47
N LYS A 222 -4.34 18.81 8.22
CA LYS A 222 -3.01 18.82 8.85
C LYS A 222 -1.95 18.33 7.85
N TYR A 223 -0.71 18.80 8.03
CA TYR A 223 0.43 18.38 7.22
C TYR A 223 0.57 16.86 7.09
N SER A 224 0.36 16.11 8.19
CA SER A 224 0.46 14.64 8.20
C SER A 224 -0.58 13.95 7.30
N TYR A 225 -1.72 14.59 7.06
CA TYR A 225 -2.74 14.10 6.14
C TYR A 225 -2.43 14.55 4.70
N TYR A 226 -1.97 15.79 4.51
CA TYR A 226 -1.52 16.31 3.22
C TYR A 226 -0.40 15.44 2.61
N ILE A 227 0.64 15.11 3.37
CA ILE A 227 1.72 14.22 2.90
C ILE A 227 1.22 12.81 2.56
N LYS A 228 0.18 12.33 3.26
CA LYS A 228 -0.43 11.04 2.98
C LYS A 228 -1.17 11.08 1.64
N ILE A 229 -1.96 12.13 1.39
CA ILE A 229 -2.60 12.36 0.09
C ILE A 229 -1.53 12.45 -1.01
N PHE A 230 -0.50 13.28 -0.83
CA PHE A 230 0.59 13.43 -1.79
C PHE A 230 1.21 12.08 -2.17
N LYS A 231 1.58 11.26 -1.19
CA LYS A 231 2.22 9.95 -1.43
C LYS A 231 1.29 8.87 -2.00
N GLN A 232 0.00 8.94 -1.72
CA GLN A 232 -0.96 7.93 -2.17
C GLN A 232 -1.56 8.26 -3.54
N ASN A 233 -1.65 9.54 -3.89
CA ASN A 233 -2.30 10.01 -5.10
C ASN A 233 -1.32 10.46 -6.19
N PHE A 234 -0.05 10.73 -5.86
CA PHE A 234 0.91 11.30 -6.81
C PHE A 234 2.25 10.56 -6.80
N GLU A 235 2.71 10.19 -8.00
CA GLU A 235 4.07 9.69 -8.26
C GLU A 235 4.97 10.84 -8.74
N LEU A 236 5.18 11.82 -7.86
CA LEU A 236 5.97 13.03 -8.14
C LEU A 236 7.28 13.03 -7.34
N HIS A 237 8.36 13.45 -7.99
CA HIS A 237 9.69 13.59 -7.42
C HIS A 237 10.09 15.07 -7.32
N PHE A 238 11.02 15.42 -6.43
CA PHE A 238 11.53 16.80 -6.31
C PHE A 238 12.93 16.89 -6.89
N GLY A 239 13.14 17.87 -7.76
CA GLY A 239 14.43 18.10 -8.40
C GLY A 239 14.76 17.01 -9.41
N ARG A 240 14.93 17.41 -10.66
CA ARG A 240 15.45 16.49 -11.68
C ARG A 240 16.96 16.36 -11.48
N PRO A 241 17.54 15.15 -11.51
CA PRO A 241 18.99 14.99 -11.59
C PRO A 241 19.51 15.78 -12.79
N GLN A 242 20.54 16.60 -12.58
CA GLN A 242 21.23 17.26 -13.68
C GLN A 242 21.91 16.16 -14.49
N VAL A 243 21.45 15.97 -15.72
CA VAL A 243 22.04 15.04 -16.69
C VAL A 243 22.59 15.90 -17.81
N ASP A 244 23.81 15.59 -18.25
CA ASP A 244 24.41 16.26 -19.39
C ASP A 244 23.52 16.07 -20.61
N ILE A 245 23.15 17.19 -21.22
CA ILE A 245 22.28 17.24 -22.38
C ILE A 245 23.16 17.49 -23.60
N CYS A 246 22.93 16.74 -24.68
CA CYS A 246 23.57 17.05 -25.94
C CYS A 246 23.00 18.38 -26.48
N ASN A 247 23.84 19.41 -26.59
CA ASN A 247 23.47 20.73 -27.10
C ASN A 247 22.78 20.63 -28.47
N THR A 248 23.32 19.82 -29.38
CA THR A 248 22.73 19.61 -30.71
C THR A 248 21.32 19.03 -30.63
N CYS A 249 21.08 18.05 -29.75
CA CYS A 249 19.74 17.48 -29.56
C CYS A 249 18.76 18.50 -28.98
N GLU A 250 19.20 19.35 -28.05
CA GLU A 250 18.37 20.40 -27.45
C GLU A 250 18.02 21.47 -28.49
N ASP A 251 19.00 21.98 -29.22
CA ASP A 251 18.83 22.98 -30.27
C ASP A 251 17.84 22.53 -31.35
N LEU A 252 17.97 21.29 -31.82
CA LEU A 252 17.05 20.71 -32.80
C LEU A 252 15.65 20.52 -32.20
N SER A 253 15.55 20.11 -30.95
CA SER A 253 14.26 19.95 -30.26
C SER A 253 13.55 21.30 -30.06
N LEU A 254 14.30 22.36 -29.77
CA LEU A 254 13.78 23.73 -29.68
C LEU A 254 13.29 24.22 -31.04
N LYS A 255 14.05 24.00 -32.12
CA LYS A 255 13.62 24.33 -33.50
C LYS A 255 12.32 23.63 -33.88
N ILE A 256 12.18 22.35 -33.56
CA ILE A 256 10.97 21.56 -33.85
C ILE A 256 9.75 22.11 -33.12
N LYS A 257 9.91 22.48 -31.84
CA LYS A 257 8.82 23.00 -30.98
C LYS A 257 8.48 24.47 -31.26
N ASN A 258 9.33 25.22 -31.97
CA ASN A 258 9.12 26.65 -32.20
C ASN A 258 7.88 26.90 -33.09
N PRO A 259 6.82 27.56 -32.58
CA PRO A 259 5.60 27.79 -33.35
C PRO A 259 5.80 28.77 -34.53
N LYS A 260 6.84 29.61 -34.48
CA LYS A 260 7.14 30.62 -35.51
C LYS A 260 7.94 30.08 -36.70
N LEU A 261 8.42 28.84 -36.62
CA LEU A 261 9.24 28.22 -37.66
C LEU A 261 8.36 27.52 -38.71
N ASN A 262 8.70 27.68 -40.00
CA ASN A 262 7.95 27.06 -41.09
C ASN A 262 8.02 25.52 -41.07
N ALA A 263 7.06 24.87 -41.72
CA ALA A 263 6.94 23.41 -41.72
C ALA A 263 8.16 22.71 -42.34
N GLU A 264 8.80 23.35 -43.33
CA GLU A 264 9.97 22.78 -44.01
C GLU A 264 11.20 22.74 -43.11
N ALA A 265 11.54 23.85 -42.46
CA ALA A 265 12.67 23.89 -41.53
C ALA A 265 12.46 22.95 -40.33
N LYS A 266 11.20 22.73 -39.90
CA LYS A 266 10.88 21.71 -38.88
C LYS A 266 11.18 20.30 -39.39
N ARG A 267 10.82 19.96 -40.62
CA ARG A 267 11.12 18.66 -41.23
C ARG A 267 12.62 18.43 -41.35
N VAL A 268 13.39 19.44 -41.75
CA VAL A 268 14.85 19.40 -41.78
C VAL A 268 15.42 19.14 -40.38
N ALA A 269 14.96 19.89 -39.36
CA ALA A 269 15.43 19.70 -37.99
C ALA A 269 15.11 18.29 -37.43
N VAL A 270 13.95 17.72 -37.79
CA VAL A 270 13.62 16.32 -37.45
C VAL A 270 14.60 15.34 -38.13
N ALA A 271 14.87 15.53 -39.42
CA ALA A 271 15.78 14.67 -40.16
C ALA A 271 17.22 14.75 -39.60
N GLU A 272 17.72 15.94 -39.33
CA GLU A 272 19.01 16.19 -38.70
C GLU A 272 19.12 15.49 -37.34
N LYS A 273 18.05 15.58 -36.53
CA LYS A 273 18.01 14.94 -35.21
C LYS A 273 18.08 13.41 -35.33
N ILE A 274 17.32 12.81 -36.25
CA ILE A 274 17.36 11.37 -36.51
C ILE A 274 18.76 10.93 -36.94
N VAL A 275 19.41 11.68 -37.83
CA VAL A 275 20.77 11.38 -38.30
C VAL A 275 21.77 11.48 -37.15
N HIS A 276 21.69 12.53 -36.32
CA HIS A 276 22.54 12.71 -35.16
C HIS A 276 22.42 11.53 -34.17
N GLU A 277 21.19 11.15 -33.81
CA GLU A 277 20.93 10.01 -32.92
C GLU A 277 21.43 8.68 -33.51
N ARG A 278 21.28 8.47 -34.83
CA ARG A 278 21.81 7.28 -35.51
C ARG A 278 23.33 7.23 -35.50
N ARG A 279 24.01 8.37 -35.70
CA ARG A 279 25.47 8.46 -35.62
C ARG A 279 25.97 8.13 -34.21
N ALA A 280 25.33 8.69 -33.18
CA ALA A 280 25.65 8.40 -31.79
C ALA A 280 25.45 6.91 -31.47
N LYS A 281 24.32 6.31 -31.87
CA LYS A 281 24.07 4.87 -31.70
C LYS A 281 25.14 4.02 -32.39
N LYS A 282 25.50 4.35 -33.64
CA LYS A 282 26.56 3.65 -34.38
C LYS A 282 27.90 3.74 -33.64
N PHE A 283 28.26 4.93 -33.17
CA PHE A 283 29.49 5.14 -32.38
C PHE A 283 29.53 4.23 -31.15
N TYR A 284 28.50 4.26 -30.30
CA TYR A 284 28.47 3.43 -29.09
C TYR A 284 28.40 1.93 -29.39
N SER A 285 27.72 1.51 -30.47
CA SER A 285 27.72 0.10 -30.89
C SER A 285 29.11 -0.33 -31.33
N THR A 286 29.81 0.49 -32.13
CA THR A 286 31.17 0.19 -32.60
C THR A 286 32.15 0.18 -31.44
N LEU A 287 32.06 1.15 -30.53
CA LEU A 287 32.88 1.19 -29.33
C LEU A 287 32.77 -0.10 -28.53
N LYS A 288 31.53 -0.58 -28.33
CA LYS A 288 31.26 -1.83 -27.62
C LYS A 288 31.85 -3.04 -28.35
N THR A 289 31.59 -3.20 -29.64
CA THR A 289 32.09 -4.35 -30.42
C THR A 289 33.62 -4.37 -30.49
N THR A 290 34.25 -3.22 -30.71
CA THR A 290 35.72 -3.11 -30.75
C THR A 290 36.35 -3.39 -29.39
N THR A 291 35.70 -2.97 -28.30
CA THR A 291 36.14 -3.31 -26.94
C THR A 291 36.11 -4.82 -26.72
N GLU A 292 35.04 -5.50 -27.13
CA GLU A 292 34.89 -6.96 -27.04
C GLU A 292 35.93 -7.69 -27.91
N GLU A 293 36.20 -7.20 -29.12
CA GLU A 293 37.23 -7.76 -30.02
C GLU A 293 38.65 -7.61 -29.44
N CYS A 294 39.01 -6.46 -28.89
CA CYS A 294 40.30 -6.21 -28.23
C CYS A 294 40.52 -7.09 -26.99
N GLN A 295 39.45 -7.53 -26.32
CA GLN A 295 39.55 -8.45 -25.18
C GLN A 295 39.85 -9.89 -25.64
N GLN A 296 39.41 -10.28 -26.84
CA GLN A 296 39.59 -11.63 -27.38
C GLN A 296 40.88 -11.78 -28.18
N ARG A 297 41.41 -10.69 -28.74
CA ARG A 297 42.58 -10.68 -29.61
C ARG A 297 43.76 -9.94 -28.98
N GLU A 298 44.96 -10.48 -29.16
CA GLU A 298 46.20 -9.85 -28.68
C GLU A 298 46.87 -8.96 -29.74
N ASP A 299 46.50 -9.11 -31.01
CA ASP A 299 47.03 -8.35 -32.14
C ASP A 299 46.26 -7.04 -32.43
N LEU A 300 45.21 -6.74 -31.65
CA LEU A 300 44.35 -5.57 -31.82
C LEU A 300 44.42 -4.65 -30.59
N ALA A 301 44.71 -3.37 -30.81
CA ALA A 301 44.64 -2.33 -29.78
C ALA A 301 43.65 -1.24 -30.21
N ALA A 302 42.83 -0.77 -29.27
CA ALA A 302 41.86 0.29 -29.51
C ALA A 302 41.92 1.33 -28.38
N PHE A 303 41.99 2.59 -28.76
CA PHE A 303 42.09 3.72 -27.85
C PHE A 303 40.90 4.65 -28.04
N CYS A 304 40.35 5.13 -26.93
CA CYS A 304 39.33 6.18 -26.91
C CYS A 304 39.97 7.49 -26.48
N PHE A 305 39.73 8.55 -27.24
CA PHE A 305 40.25 9.88 -26.98
C PHE A 305 39.09 10.78 -26.56
N ASP A 306 39.17 11.37 -25.38
CA ASP A 306 38.18 12.30 -24.87
C ASP A 306 38.82 13.40 -24.03
N PHE A 307 38.01 14.35 -23.57
CA PHE A 307 38.43 15.41 -22.67
C PHE A 307 37.62 15.31 -21.38
N MET A 308 38.27 15.49 -20.23
CA MET A 308 37.53 15.71 -18.98
C MET A 308 36.86 17.08 -18.98
N GLN A 309 35.99 17.30 -18.00
CA GLN A 309 35.43 18.62 -17.74
C GLN A 309 36.55 19.67 -17.58
N ASN A 310 36.44 20.77 -18.32
CA ASN A 310 37.36 21.90 -18.20
C ASN A 310 37.32 22.45 -16.76
N LEU A 311 38.49 22.54 -16.12
CA LEU A 311 38.64 23.03 -14.75
C LEU A 311 39.12 24.48 -14.76
N GLN A 312 38.41 25.36 -14.05
CA GLN A 312 38.82 26.76 -13.88
C GLN A 312 39.59 26.92 -12.57
N LEU A 313 40.87 27.28 -12.66
CA LEU A 313 41.76 27.40 -11.50
C LEU A 313 42.29 28.83 -11.31
N PRO A 314 42.47 29.28 -10.05
CA PRO A 314 42.05 28.60 -8.81
C PRO A 314 40.54 28.71 -8.57
N GLU A 315 39.97 27.73 -7.86
CA GLU A 315 38.57 27.77 -7.44
C GLU A 315 38.45 28.44 -6.07
N PHE A 316 37.98 29.69 -6.05
CA PHE A 316 37.71 30.42 -4.81
C PHE A 316 36.34 31.14 -4.90
N PRO A 317 35.58 31.20 -3.78
CA PRO A 317 34.19 31.67 -3.78
C PRO A 317 34.09 33.19 -3.62
N THR A 318 34.81 33.98 -4.42
CA THR A 318 34.69 35.45 -4.40
C THR A 318 34.15 36.00 -5.71
N GLN A 319 33.45 37.13 -5.64
CA GLN A 319 32.82 37.77 -6.79
C GLN A 319 33.87 38.38 -7.75
N ASP A 320 35.03 38.77 -7.24
CA ASP A 320 36.14 39.35 -8.01
C ASP A 320 36.62 38.44 -9.14
N LYS A 321 36.46 37.11 -8.97
CA LYS A 321 36.73 36.08 -9.99
C LYS A 321 36.02 36.33 -11.32
N PHE A 322 34.89 37.05 -11.33
CA PHE A 322 34.16 37.40 -12.55
C PHE A 322 34.93 38.41 -13.43
N TYR A 323 35.74 39.28 -12.84
CA TYR A 323 36.48 40.32 -13.54
C TYR A 323 37.92 39.92 -13.89
N LEU A 324 38.34 38.73 -13.49
CA LEU A 324 39.70 38.22 -13.70
C LEU A 324 39.71 37.08 -14.71
N SER A 325 40.74 37.04 -15.55
CA SER A 325 40.98 35.91 -16.44
C SER A 325 41.38 34.68 -15.61
N GLN A 326 40.61 33.60 -15.74
CA GLN A 326 40.88 32.33 -15.06
C GLN A 326 41.74 31.44 -15.94
N LEU A 327 42.61 30.64 -15.31
CA LEU A 327 43.32 29.59 -16.01
C LEU A 327 42.34 28.43 -16.26
N THR A 328 42.05 28.16 -17.53
CA THR A 328 41.31 26.97 -17.94
C THR A 328 42.27 25.81 -18.15
N VAL A 329 42.14 24.74 -17.38
CA VAL A 329 42.87 23.49 -17.57
C VAL A 329 41.96 22.51 -18.32
N SER A 330 42.41 22.11 -19.50
CA SER A 330 41.79 21.06 -20.30
C SER A 330 42.65 19.79 -20.22
N LEU A 331 42.08 18.71 -19.69
CA LEU A 331 42.75 17.42 -19.58
C LEU A 331 42.30 16.54 -20.75
N PHE A 332 43.24 16.24 -21.63
CA PHE A 332 43.06 15.28 -22.72
C PHE A 332 43.31 13.87 -22.19
N CYS A 333 42.35 12.98 -22.37
CA CYS A 333 42.36 11.63 -21.86
C CYS A 333 42.48 10.63 -23.02
N ILE A 334 43.33 9.62 -22.82
CA ILE A 334 43.53 8.53 -23.76
C ILE A 334 43.27 7.25 -22.99
N THR A 335 42.13 6.62 -23.25
CA THR A 335 41.75 5.39 -22.55
C THR A 335 42.01 4.18 -23.44
N ASP A 336 42.81 3.24 -22.95
CA ASP A 336 42.95 1.91 -23.57
C ASP A 336 41.65 1.12 -23.32
N LEU A 337 40.94 0.77 -24.39
CA LEU A 337 39.67 0.07 -24.30
C LEU A 337 39.82 -1.37 -23.81
N LYS A 338 40.98 -2.00 -23.99
CA LYS A 338 41.24 -3.36 -23.52
C LYS A 338 41.37 -3.41 -22.00
N THR A 339 42.14 -2.48 -21.42
CA THR A 339 42.44 -2.45 -19.98
C THR A 339 41.58 -1.49 -19.17
N GLN A 340 40.82 -0.61 -19.83
CA GLN A 340 40.05 0.50 -19.24
C GLN A 340 40.89 1.44 -18.36
N LYS A 341 42.17 1.60 -18.68
CA LYS A 341 43.08 2.54 -18.01
C LYS A 341 43.24 3.79 -18.87
N SER A 342 43.21 4.95 -18.21
CA SER A 342 43.39 6.29 -18.80
C SER A 342 44.74 6.88 -18.47
#